data_AF-A0A7J8KHW7-F1
#
_entry.id   AF-A0A7J8KHW7-F1
#
_cell.length_a   1.000
_cell.length_b   1.000
_cell.length_c   1.000
_cell.angle_alpha   90.00
_cell.angle_beta   90.00
_cell.angle_gamma   90.00
#
_symmetry.space_group_name_H-M   'P 1'
#
loop_
_entity.id
_entity.type
_entity.pdbx_description
1 polymer ?
#
loop_
_entity_poly.entity_id
_entity_poly.type
_entity_poly.pdbx_seq_one_letter_code
_entity_poly.pdbx_strand_id
1 'polypeptide(L)'
;MLTDPAGTLQAAFRRYPRSAPMPHCEMSHYVPLPASVNWAKGLTPEQSCPRALDGTWFMVSMSSPVLSLSSLLRLQTEPQLVPGLITMATESPKVSLMPSPLVWAAPGEAPPELVCLVSHFYPSEGLEVEWELRGGPEGSFQKAKGQRWLSALHHHSDESVSLSGHLQPSPVTTAQHGARYACRVYHPSLPALGRSAEVTLEVAGLSGPSLEDGVGLFLSAFLLLGLFKALGWAAAYLSTSEESKKKAQ
;
A
#
# COMPACT_ATOMS: atom_id res chain seq x y z
N MET A 1 -13.99 -26.27 10.71
CA MET A 1 -14.40 -27.70 10.67
C MET A 1 -13.83 -28.37 11.91
N LEU A 2 -14.61 -29.19 12.63
CA LEU A 2 -14.13 -29.89 13.82
C LEU A 2 -13.48 -31.21 13.40
N THR A 3 -12.17 -31.32 13.62
CA THR A 3 -11.41 -32.56 13.37
C THR A 3 -11.28 -33.34 14.67
N ASP A 4 -11.84 -34.55 14.71
CA ASP A 4 -11.76 -35.47 15.85
C ASP A 4 -11.06 -36.76 15.41
N PRO A 5 -9.71 -36.83 15.47
CA PRO A 5 -8.97 -38.00 15.00
C PRO A 5 -9.26 -39.27 15.81
N ALA A 6 -9.61 -39.12 17.09
CA ALA A 6 -9.99 -40.24 17.95
C ALA A 6 -11.44 -40.71 17.68
N GLY A 7 -12.26 -39.85 17.08
CA GLY A 7 -13.64 -40.14 16.71
C GLY A 7 -14.62 -40.22 17.88
N THR A 8 -14.15 -40.06 19.13
CA THR A 8 -14.95 -40.22 20.34
C THR A 8 -16.07 -39.18 20.44
N LEU A 9 -15.76 -37.91 20.14
CA LEU A 9 -16.72 -36.82 20.17
C LEU A 9 -17.74 -36.99 19.05
N GLN A 10 -17.28 -37.26 17.83
CA GLN A 10 -18.16 -37.48 16.68
C GLN A 10 -19.08 -38.69 16.88
N ALA A 11 -18.57 -39.80 17.43
CA ALA A 11 -19.35 -41.00 17.72
C ALA A 11 -20.43 -40.74 18.78
N ALA A 12 -20.13 -39.94 19.80
CA ALA A 12 -21.10 -39.60 20.83
C ALA A 12 -22.30 -38.83 20.25
N PHE A 13 -22.06 -37.88 19.34
CA PHE A 13 -23.14 -37.16 18.64
C PHE A 13 -23.88 -38.03 17.63
N ARG A 14 -23.20 -38.94 16.94
CA ARG A 14 -23.86 -39.89 16.02
C ARG A 14 -24.86 -40.79 16.74
N ARG A 15 -24.61 -41.09 18.01
CA ARG A 15 -25.49 -41.89 18.88
C ARG A 15 -26.51 -41.04 19.64
N TYR A 16 -26.49 -39.72 19.49
CA TYR A 16 -27.42 -38.83 20.18
C TYR A 16 -28.85 -39.02 19.62
N PRO A 17 -29.88 -39.21 20.47
CA PRO A 17 -31.24 -39.43 19.99
C PRO A 17 -31.77 -38.23 19.23
N ARG A 18 -32.37 -38.45 18.04
CA ARG A 18 -32.97 -37.36 17.23
C ARG A 18 -34.13 -36.64 17.92
N SER A 19 -34.79 -37.30 18.88
CA SER A 19 -35.90 -36.75 19.66
C SER A 19 -35.46 -36.06 20.95
N ALA A 20 -34.16 -36.09 21.29
CA ALA A 20 -33.64 -35.43 22.49
C ALA A 20 -33.42 -33.92 22.23
N PRO A 21 -33.59 -33.06 23.26
CA PRO A 21 -33.33 -31.63 23.14
C PRO A 21 -31.85 -31.37 22.86
N MET A 22 -31.53 -30.22 22.26
CA MET A 22 -30.14 -29.86 21.97
C MET A 22 -29.32 -29.79 23.27
N PRO A 23 -28.11 -30.37 23.31
CA PRO A 23 -27.26 -30.31 24.51
C PRO A 23 -26.82 -28.86 24.77
N HIS A 24 -26.73 -28.51 26.06
CA HIS A 24 -26.06 -27.28 26.47
C HIS A 24 -24.57 -27.41 26.14
N CYS A 25 -24.00 -26.36 25.58
CA CYS A 25 -22.61 -26.33 25.14
C CYS A 25 -21.95 -25.07 25.69
N GLU A 26 -20.92 -25.25 26.49
CA GLU A 26 -20.07 -24.19 27.02
C GLU A 26 -18.66 -24.38 26.45
N MET A 27 -18.09 -23.29 25.92
CA MET A 27 -16.72 -23.27 25.45
C MET A 27 -15.93 -22.20 26.19
N SER A 28 -14.81 -22.59 26.79
CA SER A 28 -13.92 -21.70 27.53
C SER A 28 -12.48 -21.85 27.06
N HIS A 29 -11.68 -20.80 27.23
CA HIS A 29 -10.26 -20.84 26.92
C HIS A 29 -9.53 -21.75 27.91
N TYR A 30 -8.65 -22.62 27.41
CA TYR A 30 -7.88 -23.55 28.23
C TYR A 30 -6.39 -23.26 28.14
N VAL A 31 -5.71 -23.27 29.30
CA VAL A 31 -4.26 -23.11 29.39
C VAL A 31 -3.68 -24.42 29.93
N PRO A 32 -2.86 -25.15 29.16
CA PRO A 32 -2.19 -26.35 29.65
C PRO A 32 -1.24 -26.01 30.80
N LEU A 33 -1.55 -26.54 31.99
CA LEU A 33 -0.74 -26.35 33.19
C LEU A 33 -0.52 -27.70 33.89
N PRO A 34 0.63 -27.91 34.55
CA PRO A 34 0.85 -29.08 35.37
C PRO A 34 -0.21 -29.21 36.46
N ALA A 35 -0.53 -30.44 36.83
CA ALA A 35 -1.50 -30.70 37.89
C ALA A 35 -0.99 -30.16 39.23
N SER A 36 -1.85 -29.45 39.97
CA SER A 36 -1.51 -28.86 41.27
C SER A 36 -1.32 -29.88 42.39
N VAL A 37 -1.80 -31.11 42.19
CA VAL A 37 -1.78 -32.18 43.19
C VAL A 37 -0.46 -32.97 43.17
N ASN A 38 0.10 -33.22 44.35
CA ASN A 38 1.44 -33.82 44.48
C ASN A 38 1.56 -35.23 43.87
N TRP A 39 0.49 -36.02 43.91
CA TRP A 39 0.50 -37.39 43.36
C TRP A 39 0.63 -37.42 41.83
N ALA A 40 0.20 -36.37 41.14
CA ALA A 40 0.26 -36.28 39.68
C ALA A 40 1.59 -35.70 39.16
N LYS A 41 2.50 -35.26 40.06
CA LYS A 41 3.79 -34.69 39.68
C LYS A 41 4.64 -35.63 38.82
N GLY A 42 4.50 -36.95 39.02
CA GLY A 42 5.20 -37.95 38.22
C GLY A 42 4.80 -38.00 36.74
N LEU A 43 3.66 -37.39 36.35
CA LEU A 43 3.22 -37.32 34.95
C LEU A 43 3.95 -36.24 34.15
N THR A 44 4.57 -35.27 34.82
CA THR A 44 5.35 -34.18 34.21
C THR A 44 6.71 -34.07 34.92
N PRO A 45 7.62 -35.04 34.71
CA PRO A 45 8.94 -35.04 35.36
C PRO A 45 9.85 -33.91 34.84
N GLU A 46 9.63 -33.50 33.59
CA GLU A 46 10.35 -32.39 32.94
C GLU A 46 9.89 -31.04 33.50
N GLN A 47 10.84 -30.18 33.87
CA GLN A 47 10.56 -28.83 34.40
C GLN A 47 10.36 -27.78 33.28
N SER A 48 9.93 -28.21 32.10
CA SER A 48 9.72 -27.36 30.93
C SER A 48 8.38 -27.64 30.25
N CYS A 49 7.81 -26.63 29.59
CA CYS A 49 6.56 -26.77 28.85
C CYS A 49 6.81 -27.52 27.53
N PRO A 50 6.09 -28.62 27.24
CA PRO A 50 6.25 -29.34 25.98
C PRO A 50 5.81 -28.47 24.79
N ARG A 51 6.70 -28.26 23.81
CA ARG A 51 6.38 -27.50 22.57
C ARG A 51 5.24 -28.08 21.75
N ALA A 52 4.92 -29.38 21.93
CA ALA A 52 3.77 -30.00 21.27
C ALA A 52 2.43 -29.39 21.71
N LEU A 53 2.40 -28.72 22.86
CA LEU A 53 1.23 -28.04 23.43
C LEU A 53 1.12 -26.57 23.02
N ASP A 54 2.03 -26.08 22.17
CA ASP A 54 1.94 -24.70 21.65
C ASP A 54 0.64 -24.50 20.84
N GLY A 55 0.08 -23.29 20.93
CA GLY A 55 -1.16 -22.88 20.25
C GLY A 55 -2.31 -22.56 21.20
N THR A 56 -3.44 -22.16 20.63
CA THR A 56 -4.65 -21.81 21.40
C THR A 56 -5.50 -23.04 21.68
N TRP A 57 -5.80 -23.31 22.94
CA TRP A 57 -6.62 -24.42 23.38
C TRP A 57 -7.96 -23.96 23.94
N PHE A 58 -8.99 -24.75 23.70
CA PHE A 58 -10.33 -24.54 24.22
C PHE A 58 -10.81 -25.80 24.94
N MET A 59 -11.48 -25.62 26.06
CA MET A 59 -12.25 -26.67 26.71
C MET A 59 -13.71 -26.52 26.26
N VAL A 60 -14.27 -27.59 25.72
CA VAL A 60 -15.68 -27.67 25.38
C VAL A 60 -16.36 -28.64 26.32
N SER A 61 -17.35 -28.15 27.05
CA SER A 61 -18.17 -28.92 27.97
C SER A 61 -19.59 -28.98 27.43
N MET A 62 -20.13 -30.18 27.36
CA MET A 62 -21.46 -30.44 26.82
C MET A 62 -22.28 -31.24 27.80
N SER A 63 -23.50 -30.79 28.05
CA SER A 63 -24.39 -31.45 29.01
C SER A 63 -25.82 -31.52 28.50
N SER A 64 -26.42 -32.67 28.70
CA SER A 64 -27.83 -32.96 28.42
C SER A 64 -28.25 -34.16 29.28
N PRO A 65 -29.56 -34.48 29.33
CA PRO A 65 -30.03 -35.66 30.06
C PRO A 65 -29.48 -36.99 29.55
N VAL A 66 -28.97 -37.05 28.31
CA VAL A 66 -28.53 -38.29 27.65
C VAL A 66 -27.01 -38.33 27.44
N LEU A 67 -26.35 -37.18 27.53
CA LEU A 67 -24.94 -37.05 27.17
C LEU A 67 -24.29 -35.94 27.99
N SER A 68 -23.19 -36.28 28.67
CA SER A 68 -22.30 -35.33 29.32
C SER A 68 -20.86 -35.61 28.87
N LEU A 69 -20.20 -34.64 28.26
CA LEU A 69 -18.87 -34.78 27.66
C LEU A 69 -18.05 -33.53 27.89
N SER A 70 -16.74 -33.70 28.05
CA SER A 70 -15.77 -32.61 28.06
C SER A 70 -14.62 -32.97 27.12
N SER A 71 -14.23 -32.06 26.23
CA SER A 71 -13.16 -32.27 25.27
C SER A 71 -12.24 -31.06 25.20
N LEU A 72 -10.94 -31.30 25.03
CA LEU A 72 -9.96 -30.25 24.77
C LEU A 72 -9.70 -30.18 23.27
N LEU A 73 -9.93 -29.01 22.69
CA LEU A 73 -9.75 -28.73 21.28
C LEU A 73 -8.59 -27.75 21.10
N ARG A 74 -7.72 -28.02 20.13
CA ARG A 74 -6.70 -27.06 19.70
C ARG A 74 -7.20 -26.33 18.47
N LEU A 75 -7.14 -25.00 18.50
CA LEU A 75 -7.37 -24.20 17.31
C LEU A 75 -6.21 -24.44 16.34
N GLN A 76 -6.50 -24.93 15.14
CA GLN A 76 -5.50 -24.99 14.08
C GLN A 76 -5.41 -23.62 13.41
N THR A 77 -4.30 -22.94 13.64
CA THR A 77 -3.88 -21.75 12.87
C THR A 77 -3.02 -22.17 11.67
N GLU A 78 -3.39 -23.27 11.00
CA GLU A 78 -2.77 -23.71 9.75
C GLU A 78 -3.82 -23.53 8.64
N PRO A 79 -3.51 -22.81 7.55
CA PRO A 79 -4.44 -22.57 6.45
C PRO A 79 -4.66 -23.89 5.69
N GLN A 80 -5.62 -24.68 6.15
CA GLN A 80 -6.08 -25.87 5.44
C GLN A 80 -6.84 -25.42 4.18
N LEU A 81 -6.15 -25.50 3.05
CA LEU A 81 -6.61 -25.26 1.70
C LEU A 81 -7.77 -26.22 1.38
N VAL A 82 -9.01 -25.86 1.71
CA VAL A 82 -10.21 -26.59 1.27
C VAL A 82 -11.13 -25.62 0.49
N PRO A 83 -11.43 -25.92 -0.80
CA PRO A 83 -12.23 -25.05 -1.63
C PRO A 83 -13.71 -25.24 -1.32
N GLY A 84 -14.31 -24.29 -0.61
CA GLY A 84 -15.74 -24.34 -0.35
C GLY A 84 -16.20 -23.39 0.74
N LEU A 85 -16.52 -22.17 0.33
CA LEU A 85 -17.40 -21.24 1.06
C LEU A 85 -16.87 -20.69 2.40
N ILE A 86 -15.68 -20.10 2.36
CA ILE A 86 -15.37 -18.93 3.20
C ILE A 86 -15.34 -17.76 2.23
N THR A 87 -16.23 -16.78 2.39
CA THR A 87 -15.99 -15.45 1.81
C THR A 87 -14.73 -14.92 2.48
N MET A 88 -13.56 -15.25 1.91
CA MET A 88 -12.31 -14.58 2.21
C MET A 88 -12.58 -13.10 1.97
N ALA A 89 -12.60 -12.31 3.04
CA ALA A 89 -12.79 -10.87 2.95
C ALA A 89 -11.68 -10.35 2.02
N THR A 90 -12.06 -9.98 0.81
CA THR A 90 -11.13 -9.64 -0.24
C THR A 90 -11.08 -8.12 -0.32
N GLU A 91 -9.96 -7.54 0.07
CA GLU A 91 -9.78 -6.09 0.11
C GLU A 91 -9.01 -5.62 -1.12
N SER A 92 -9.51 -4.55 -1.75
CA SER A 92 -8.94 -4.04 -2.99
C SER A 92 -7.79 -3.06 -2.75
N PRO A 93 -6.62 -3.24 -3.39
CA PRO A 93 -5.49 -2.35 -3.18
C PRO A 93 -5.79 -0.93 -3.62
N LYS A 94 -5.38 0.02 -2.79
CA LYS A 94 -5.23 1.43 -3.18
C LYS A 94 -3.84 1.62 -3.75
N VAL A 95 -3.77 2.18 -4.96
CA VAL A 95 -2.51 2.34 -5.70
C VAL A 95 -2.25 3.83 -5.88
N SER A 96 -1.07 4.28 -5.47
CA SER A 96 -0.60 5.65 -5.68
C SER A 96 0.87 5.65 -6.07
N LEU A 97 1.29 6.67 -6.82
CA LEU A 97 2.65 6.78 -7.33
C LEU A 97 3.30 8.06 -6.80
N MET A 98 4.56 7.95 -6.40
CA MET A 98 5.38 9.05 -5.89
C MET A 98 6.70 9.12 -6.68
N PRO A 99 7.16 10.32 -7.07
CA PRO A 99 6.49 11.62 -6.94
C PRO A 99 5.26 11.72 -7.87
N SER A 100 4.31 12.60 -7.57
CA SER A 100 3.18 12.93 -8.45
C SER A 100 2.96 14.44 -8.51
N PRO A 101 2.40 15.00 -9.60
CA PRO A 101 1.93 14.34 -10.82
C PRO A 101 2.99 14.22 -11.92
N LEU A 102 4.18 14.77 -11.70
CA LEU A 102 5.23 14.86 -12.72
C LEU A 102 6.63 14.75 -12.12
N VAL A 103 7.58 14.34 -12.95
CA VAL A 103 9.02 14.21 -12.64
C VAL A 103 9.83 14.80 -13.77
N TRP A 104 11.02 15.30 -13.44
CA TRP A 104 11.92 15.90 -14.41
C TRP A 104 13.27 15.21 -14.44
N ALA A 105 13.92 15.22 -15.59
CA ALA A 105 15.31 14.82 -15.75
C ALA A 105 15.96 15.58 -16.91
N ALA A 106 17.26 15.85 -16.80
CA ALA A 106 18.03 16.34 -17.92
C ALA A 106 18.27 15.20 -18.94
N PRO A 107 18.46 15.51 -20.23
CA PRO A 107 18.89 14.51 -21.22
C PRO A 107 20.19 13.81 -20.77
N GLY A 108 20.19 12.48 -20.75
CA GLY A 108 21.32 11.67 -20.29
C GLY A 108 21.38 11.45 -18.77
N GLU A 109 20.44 12.01 -18.01
CA GLU A 109 20.30 11.80 -16.57
C GLU A 109 19.12 10.88 -16.27
N ALA A 110 19.21 10.13 -15.17
CA ALA A 110 18.11 9.30 -14.68
C ALA A 110 17.13 10.16 -13.85
N PRO A 111 15.81 10.07 -14.10
CA PRO A 111 14.79 10.62 -13.21
C PRO A 111 14.93 10.11 -11.77
N PRO A 112 14.32 10.81 -10.79
CA PRO A 112 14.28 10.32 -9.41
C PRO A 112 13.61 8.95 -9.31
N GLU A 113 13.92 8.23 -8.22
CA GLU A 113 13.29 6.96 -7.90
C GLU A 113 11.76 7.13 -7.81
N LEU A 114 11.04 6.22 -8.47
CA LEU A 114 9.59 6.14 -8.42
C LEU A 114 9.15 5.08 -7.43
N VAL A 115 8.21 5.43 -6.56
CA VAL A 115 7.66 4.54 -5.54
C VAL A 115 6.16 4.37 -5.77
N CYS A 116 5.76 3.13 -6.05
CA CYS A 116 4.39 2.71 -6.16
C CYS A 116 3.90 2.14 -4.83
N LEU A 117 3.05 2.89 -4.15
CA LEU A 117 2.45 2.49 -2.88
C LEU A 117 1.20 1.67 -3.16
N VAL A 118 1.18 0.44 -2.67
CA VAL A 118 0.05 -0.50 -2.77
C VAL A 118 -0.43 -0.77 -1.35
N SER A 119 -1.55 -0.15 -0.96
CA SER A 119 -2.00 -0.15 0.42
C SER A 119 -3.34 -0.85 0.66
N HIS A 120 -3.45 -1.39 1.87
CA HIS A 120 -4.63 -2.06 2.45
C HIS A 120 -5.31 -3.05 1.49
N PHE A 121 -4.61 -4.14 1.18
CA PHE A 121 -5.13 -5.22 0.34
C PHE A 121 -5.06 -6.58 1.01
N TYR A 122 -5.91 -7.49 0.54
CA TYR A 122 -5.92 -8.90 0.94
C TYR A 122 -6.62 -9.72 -0.16
N PRO A 123 -6.15 -10.93 -0.50
CA PRO A 123 -4.99 -11.63 0.05
C PRO A 123 -3.63 -11.11 -0.47
N SER A 124 -2.52 -11.54 0.13
CA SER A 124 -1.19 -11.17 -0.38
C SER A 124 -0.79 -11.95 -1.63
N GLU A 125 -1.34 -13.16 -1.80
CA GLU A 125 -1.08 -14.03 -2.92
C GLU A 125 -1.70 -13.49 -4.22
N GLY A 126 -0.93 -13.53 -5.30
CA GLY A 126 -1.38 -13.07 -6.62
C GLY A 126 -1.29 -11.56 -6.83
N LEU A 127 -0.65 -10.82 -5.91
CA LEU A 127 -0.27 -9.44 -6.18
C LEU A 127 0.95 -9.38 -7.10
N GLU A 128 0.82 -8.68 -8.22
CA GLU A 128 1.94 -8.40 -9.13
C GLU A 128 2.04 -6.90 -9.40
N VAL A 129 3.27 -6.38 -9.42
CA VAL A 129 3.56 -4.97 -9.70
C VAL A 129 4.45 -4.89 -10.94
N GLU A 130 3.91 -4.27 -11.98
CA GLU A 130 4.59 -4.04 -13.25
C GLU A 130 4.84 -2.54 -13.49
N TRP A 131 5.95 -2.25 -14.15
CA TRP A 131 6.36 -0.89 -14.49
C TRP A 131 6.34 -0.70 -16.00
N GLU A 132 5.58 0.29 -16.45
CA GLU A 132 5.36 0.61 -17.85
C GLU A 132 5.79 2.05 -18.15
N LEU A 133 6.16 2.30 -19.39
CA LEU A 133 6.37 3.62 -19.95
C LEU A 133 5.45 3.77 -21.16
N ARG A 134 4.59 4.79 -21.13
CA ARG A 134 3.63 5.12 -22.18
C ARG A 134 4.00 6.45 -22.81
N GLY A 135 4.07 6.50 -24.12
CA GLY A 135 4.50 7.72 -24.81
C GLY A 135 6.02 7.81 -24.93
N GLY A 136 6.45 8.28 -26.08
CA GLY A 136 7.75 8.07 -26.70
C GLY A 136 7.54 7.91 -28.22
N PRO A 137 8.61 7.88 -29.04
CA PRO A 137 8.51 7.95 -30.50
C PRO A 137 7.67 6.83 -31.16
N GLU A 138 7.39 5.75 -30.42
CA GLU A 138 6.63 4.59 -30.89
C GLU A 138 5.15 4.57 -30.46
N GLY A 139 4.71 5.46 -29.55
CA GLY A 139 3.32 5.48 -29.02
C GLY A 139 2.86 4.18 -28.32
N SER A 140 3.72 3.15 -28.30
CA SER A 140 3.44 1.81 -27.81
C SER A 140 3.75 1.69 -26.31
N PHE A 141 3.03 0.78 -25.67
CA PHE A 141 3.29 0.41 -24.29
C PHE A 141 4.61 -0.34 -24.21
N GLN A 142 5.56 0.17 -23.44
CA GLN A 142 6.84 -0.51 -23.22
C GLN A 142 7.08 -0.77 -21.74
N LYS A 143 7.80 -1.84 -21.43
CA LYS A 143 8.25 -2.11 -20.07
C LYS A 143 9.28 -1.04 -19.67
N ALA A 144 9.08 -0.39 -18.53
CA ALA A 144 10.00 0.63 -18.07
C ALA A 144 11.39 0.03 -17.81
N LYS A 145 12.43 0.69 -18.32
CA LYS A 145 13.82 0.28 -18.13
C LYS A 145 14.36 0.85 -16.82
N GLY A 146 15.14 0.05 -16.10
CA GLY A 146 15.67 0.43 -14.79
C GLY A 146 15.75 -0.75 -13.81
N GLN A 147 16.31 -0.48 -12.64
CA GLN A 147 16.31 -1.42 -11.53
C GLN A 147 14.95 -1.38 -10.83
N ARG A 148 14.43 -2.56 -10.46
CA ARG A 148 13.10 -2.74 -9.89
C ARG A 148 13.19 -3.67 -8.70
N TRP A 149 12.55 -3.29 -7.59
CA TRP A 149 12.47 -4.13 -6.40
C TRP A 149 11.15 -3.89 -5.65
N LEU A 150 10.82 -4.79 -4.74
CA LEU A 150 9.66 -4.69 -3.87
C LEU A 150 10.13 -4.58 -2.42
N SER A 151 9.39 -3.84 -1.61
CA SER A 151 9.56 -3.87 -0.16
C SER A 151 9.08 -5.18 0.44
N ALA A 152 9.44 -5.42 1.70
CA ALA A 152 8.74 -6.41 2.51
C ALA A 152 7.25 -6.04 2.67
N LEU A 153 6.42 -7.04 2.95
CA LEU A 153 5.03 -6.83 3.29
C LEU A 153 4.92 -6.21 4.68
N HIS A 154 4.05 -5.21 4.79
CA HIS A 154 3.70 -4.55 6.04
C HIS A 154 2.28 -4.96 6.41
N HIS A 155 2.14 -5.58 7.58
CA HIS A 155 0.84 -5.97 8.12
C HIS A 155 0.24 -4.84 8.94
N HIS A 156 -1.04 -4.59 8.75
CA HIS A 156 -1.82 -3.62 9.50
C HIS A 156 -2.70 -4.31 10.55
N SER A 157 -3.22 -3.52 11.49
CA SER A 157 -4.10 -4.03 12.54
C SER A 157 -5.49 -4.44 12.03
N ASP A 158 -5.86 -4.02 10.82
CA ASP A 158 -7.09 -4.39 10.11
C ASP A 158 -6.93 -5.70 9.30
N GLU A 159 -5.86 -6.47 9.58
CA GLU A 159 -5.47 -7.71 8.88
C GLU A 159 -5.06 -7.51 7.40
N SER A 160 -5.16 -6.29 6.87
CA SER A 160 -4.71 -5.97 5.52
C SER A 160 -3.19 -5.88 5.45
N VAL A 161 -2.65 -6.04 4.24
CA VAL A 161 -1.23 -5.87 3.96
C VAL A 161 -0.98 -4.68 3.05
N SER A 162 0.24 -4.16 3.10
CA SER A 162 0.73 -3.12 2.20
C SER A 162 2.16 -3.41 1.77
N LEU A 163 2.50 -2.99 0.55
CA LEU A 163 3.87 -3.01 0.07
C LEU A 163 4.14 -1.84 -0.87
N SER A 164 5.41 -1.57 -1.10
CA SER A 164 5.84 -0.60 -2.10
C SER A 164 6.66 -1.28 -3.19
N GLY A 165 6.32 -0.96 -4.43
CA GLY A 165 7.16 -1.25 -5.59
C GLY A 165 8.05 -0.06 -5.87
N HIS A 166 9.32 -0.32 -6.18
CA HIS A 166 10.31 0.71 -6.44
C HIS A 166 10.86 0.55 -7.85
N LEU A 167 11.06 1.68 -8.54
CA LEU A 167 11.72 1.76 -9.83
C LEU A 167 12.76 2.86 -9.78
N GLN A 168 14.00 2.48 -10.06
CA GLN A 168 15.07 3.41 -10.39
C GLN A 168 15.19 3.48 -11.93
N PRO A 169 14.69 4.53 -12.58
CA PRO A 169 14.62 4.59 -14.03
C PRO A 169 16.00 4.70 -14.68
N SER A 170 16.11 4.27 -15.95
CA SER A 170 17.32 4.50 -16.75
C SER A 170 17.43 5.95 -17.23
N PRO A 171 18.65 6.41 -17.61
CA PRO A 171 18.84 7.73 -18.20
C PRO A 171 17.93 7.99 -19.41
N VAL A 172 17.36 9.20 -19.46
CA VAL A 172 16.32 9.55 -20.45
C VAL A 172 16.89 10.29 -21.65
N THR A 173 16.18 10.21 -22.78
CA THR A 173 16.49 10.98 -23.99
C THR A 173 15.41 12.01 -24.27
N THR A 174 15.71 12.99 -25.12
CA THR A 174 14.75 14.03 -25.53
C THR A 174 13.47 13.46 -26.19
N ALA A 175 13.56 12.28 -26.80
CA ALA A 175 12.41 11.59 -27.40
C ALA A 175 11.38 11.08 -26.37
N GLN A 176 11.75 11.00 -25.09
CA GLN A 176 10.89 10.54 -23.99
C GLN A 176 10.19 11.69 -23.26
N HIS A 177 10.32 12.92 -23.76
CA HIS A 177 9.61 14.07 -23.22
C HIS A 177 8.09 13.90 -23.35
N GLY A 178 7.35 14.17 -22.27
CA GLY A 178 5.90 13.94 -22.19
C GLY A 178 5.51 12.47 -22.05
N ALA A 179 6.47 11.55 -21.90
CA ALA A 179 6.18 10.15 -21.59
C ALA A 179 5.58 10.01 -20.19
N ARG A 180 4.85 8.93 -19.95
CA ARG A 180 4.19 8.64 -18.67
C ARG A 180 4.68 7.31 -18.13
N TYR A 181 5.33 7.34 -16.97
CA TYR A 181 5.59 6.13 -16.21
C TYR A 181 4.29 5.68 -15.56
N ALA A 182 3.98 4.39 -15.64
CA ALA A 182 2.84 3.80 -14.98
C ALA A 182 3.28 2.62 -14.11
N CYS A 183 2.83 2.62 -12.86
CA CYS A 183 2.84 1.41 -12.03
C CYS A 183 1.50 0.72 -12.24
N ARG A 184 1.53 -0.53 -12.72
CA ARG A 184 0.36 -1.37 -12.94
C ARG A 184 0.35 -2.51 -11.92
N VAL A 185 -0.76 -2.63 -11.21
CA VAL A 185 -0.94 -3.59 -10.13
C VAL A 185 -2.03 -4.58 -10.51
N TYR A 186 -1.70 -5.86 -10.45
CA TYR A 186 -2.64 -6.95 -10.57
C TYR A 186 -2.89 -7.56 -9.20
N HIS A 187 -4.14 -7.93 -8.95
CA HIS A 187 -4.58 -8.51 -7.69
C HIS A 187 -5.89 -9.27 -7.94
N PRO A 188 -6.19 -10.38 -7.23
CA PRO A 188 -7.43 -11.15 -7.43
C PRO A 188 -8.73 -10.34 -7.28
N SER A 189 -8.70 -9.26 -6.51
CA SER A 189 -9.85 -8.36 -6.33
C SER A 189 -10.00 -7.29 -7.41
N LEU A 190 -9.02 -7.15 -8.30
CA LEU A 190 -9.03 -6.18 -9.39
C LEU A 190 -9.50 -6.85 -10.70
N PRO A 191 -10.03 -6.06 -11.66
CA PRO A 191 -10.26 -6.54 -13.02
C PRO A 191 -8.97 -7.05 -13.67
N ALA A 192 -9.08 -7.89 -14.71
CA ALA A 192 -7.93 -8.47 -15.43
C ALA A 192 -6.95 -7.42 -15.98
N LEU A 193 -7.39 -6.19 -16.23
CA LEU A 193 -6.54 -5.09 -16.70
C LEU A 193 -5.66 -4.49 -15.58
N GLY A 194 -5.91 -4.87 -14.33
CA GLY A 194 -5.27 -4.30 -13.16
C GLY A 194 -5.68 -2.85 -12.87
N ARG A 195 -5.05 -2.25 -11.87
CA ARG A 195 -5.16 -0.83 -11.53
C ARG A 195 -3.81 -0.16 -11.77
N SER A 196 -3.80 1.05 -12.32
CA SER A 196 -2.55 1.78 -12.54
C SER A 196 -2.57 3.20 -12.00
N ALA A 197 -1.41 3.65 -11.55
CA ALA A 197 -1.12 5.05 -11.24
C ALA A 197 -0.01 5.55 -12.18
N GLU A 198 -0.11 6.79 -12.65
CA GLU A 198 0.77 7.36 -13.68
C GLU A 198 1.45 8.65 -13.20
N VAL A 199 2.65 8.91 -13.72
CA VAL A 199 3.40 10.16 -13.53
C VAL A 199 4.02 10.59 -14.86
N THR A 200 3.98 11.89 -15.15
CA THR A 200 4.50 12.43 -16.42
C THR A 200 5.98 12.78 -16.30
N LEU A 201 6.77 12.40 -17.30
CA LEU A 201 8.19 12.72 -17.44
C LEU A 201 8.35 13.95 -18.32
N GLU A 202 8.96 14.98 -17.74
CA GLU A 202 9.33 16.22 -18.42
C GLU A 202 10.85 16.27 -18.58
N VAL A 203 11.32 16.14 -19.82
CA VAL A 203 12.76 16.27 -20.11
C VAL A 203 13.14 17.75 -20.23
N ALA A 204 14.11 18.18 -19.44
CA ALA A 204 14.54 19.57 -19.40
C ALA A 204 15.11 20.04 -20.75
N GLY A 205 14.92 21.33 -21.05
CA GLY A 205 15.44 21.97 -22.27
C GLY A 205 14.58 21.81 -23.52
N LEU A 206 13.42 21.15 -23.44
CA LEU A 206 12.47 21.03 -24.55
C LEU A 206 11.24 21.93 -24.40
N SER A 207 10.84 22.25 -23.17
CA SER A 207 9.77 23.20 -22.90
C SER A 207 10.32 24.62 -22.93
N GLY A 208 9.86 25.43 -23.89
CA GLY A 208 10.06 26.87 -23.90
C GLY A 208 9.26 27.56 -22.77
N PRO A 209 9.48 28.86 -22.53
CA PRO A 209 8.68 29.61 -21.55
C PRO A 209 7.20 29.49 -21.89
N SER A 210 6.35 29.31 -20.87
CA SER A 210 4.90 29.27 -21.08
C SER A 210 4.42 30.58 -21.74
N LEU A 211 3.29 30.52 -22.45
CA LEU A 211 2.64 31.74 -22.97
C LEU A 211 2.36 32.73 -21.84
N GLU A 212 2.02 32.26 -20.63
CA GLU A 212 1.84 33.13 -19.47
C GLU A 212 3.14 33.82 -19.04
N ASP A 213 4.25 33.09 -19.02
CA ASP A 213 5.58 33.65 -18.72
C ASP A 213 6.00 34.68 -19.77
N GLY A 214 5.72 34.41 -21.04
CA GLY A 214 5.96 35.35 -22.14
C GLY A 214 5.16 36.64 -21.98
N VAL A 215 3.87 36.53 -21.64
CA VAL A 215 3.00 37.68 -21.36
C VAL A 215 3.50 38.44 -20.12
N GLY A 216 3.89 37.74 -19.06
CA GLY A 216 4.44 38.36 -17.84
C GLY A 216 5.73 39.14 -18.09
N LEU A 217 6.68 38.56 -18.83
CA LEU A 217 7.92 39.23 -19.23
C LEU A 217 7.65 40.47 -20.10
N PHE A 218 6.69 40.38 -21.03
CA PHE A 218 6.29 41.52 -21.83
C PHE A 218 5.71 42.64 -20.95
N LEU A 219 4.73 42.34 -20.11
CA LEU A 219 4.09 43.34 -19.24
C LEU A 219 5.08 44.00 -18.26
N SER A 220 5.99 43.22 -17.68
CA SER A 220 7.04 43.75 -16.80
C SER A 220 7.99 44.69 -17.55
N ALA A 221 8.38 44.37 -18.79
CA ALA A 221 9.19 45.26 -19.62
C ALA A 221 8.48 46.59 -19.91
N PHE A 222 7.18 46.57 -20.23
CA PHE A 222 6.40 47.79 -20.44
C PHE A 222 6.27 48.64 -19.18
N LEU A 223 6.02 48.01 -18.02
CA LEU A 223 5.97 48.70 -16.74
C LEU A 223 7.31 49.36 -16.40
N LEU A 224 8.42 48.63 -16.57
CA LEU A 224 9.77 49.16 -16.33
C LEU A 224 10.10 50.31 -17.29
N LEU A 225 9.80 50.17 -18.58
CA LEU A 225 9.98 51.24 -19.57
C LEU A 225 9.15 52.48 -19.21
N GLY A 226 7.90 52.29 -18.78
CA GLY A 226 7.05 53.36 -18.29
C GLY A 226 7.64 54.07 -17.07
N LEU A 227 8.13 53.30 -16.09
CA LEU A 227 8.80 53.83 -14.90
C LEU A 227 10.05 54.62 -15.25
N PHE A 228 10.94 54.06 -16.09
CA PHE A 228 12.17 54.74 -16.50
C PHE A 228 11.89 56.04 -17.26
N LYS A 229 10.85 56.08 -18.11
CA LYS A 229 10.42 57.31 -18.80
C LYS A 229 9.89 58.35 -17.81
N ALA A 230 9.06 57.94 -16.85
CA ALA A 230 8.52 58.84 -15.83
C ALA A 230 9.62 59.43 -14.94
N LEU A 231 10.58 58.61 -14.48
CA LEU A 231 11.74 59.09 -13.72
C LEU A 231 12.62 60.01 -14.57
N GLY A 232 12.84 59.71 -15.85
CA GLY A 232 13.60 60.56 -16.75
C GLY A 232 12.94 61.93 -16.96
N TRP A 233 11.63 61.97 -17.14
CA TRP A 233 10.86 63.21 -17.22
C TRP A 233 10.91 63.98 -15.89
N ALA A 234 10.68 63.32 -14.76
CA ALA A 234 10.74 63.96 -13.44
C ALA A 234 12.13 64.59 -13.20
N ALA A 235 13.21 63.89 -13.53
CA ALA A 235 14.57 64.40 -13.42
C ALA A 235 14.82 65.63 -14.32
N ALA A 236 14.33 65.61 -15.56
CA ALA A 236 14.44 66.75 -16.47
C ALA A 236 13.61 67.98 -16.01
N TYR A 237 12.43 67.76 -15.42
CA TYR A 237 11.63 68.83 -14.81
C TYR A 237 12.33 69.44 -13.59
N LEU A 238 12.93 68.61 -12.74
CA LEU A 238 13.69 69.06 -11.57
C LEU A 238 14.93 69.88 -11.98
N SER A 239 15.68 69.45 -12.99
CA SER A 239 16.88 70.17 -13.44
C SER A 239 16.56 71.53 -14.07
N THR A 240 15.53 71.62 -14.90
CA THR A 240 15.09 72.88 -15.52
C THR A 240 14.51 73.89 -14.52
N SER A 241 13.84 73.39 -13.47
CA SER A 241 13.38 74.19 -12.33
C SER A 241 14.54 74.78 -11.53
N GLU A 242 15.56 73.98 -11.22
CA GLU A 242 16.78 74.43 -10.53
C GLU A 242 17.57 75.47 -11.35
N GLU A 243 17.66 75.30 -12.67
CA GLU A 243 18.37 76.26 -13.54
C GLU A 243 17.61 77.60 -13.67
N SER A 244 16.28 77.58 -13.73
CA SER A 244 15.47 78.81 -13.71
C SER A 244 15.60 79.58 -12.39
N LYS A 245 15.74 78.88 -11.26
CA LYS A 245 16.02 79.53 -9.95
C LYS A 245 17.39 80.19 -9.90
N LYS A 246 18.41 79.64 -10.58
CA LYS A 246 19.78 80.20 -10.61
C LYS A 246 19.95 81.38 -11.57
N LYS A 247 19.08 81.54 -12.58
CA LYS A 247 19.10 82.69 -13.51
C LYS A 247 18.29 83.91 -13.03
N ALA A 248 17.51 83.77 -11.96
CA ALA A 248 16.67 84.85 -11.41
C ALA A 248 17.30 85.60 -10.23
N GLN A 249 18.60 85.39 -9.97
CA GLN A 249 19.36 86.04 -8.91
C GLN A 249 20.52 86.85 -9.47
#